data_AF-A0AAV9DJZ2-F1
#
_entry.id   AF-A0AAV9DJZ2-F1
#
_cell.length_a   1.000
_cell.length_b   1.000
_cell.length_c   1.000
_cell.angle_alpha   90.00
_cell.angle_beta   90.00
_cell.angle_gamma   90.00
#
_symmetry.space_group_name_H-M   'P 1'
#
loop_
_entity.id
_entity.type
_entity.pdbx_description
1 polymer ?
#
loop_
_entity_poly.entity_id
_entity_poly.type
_entity_poly.pdbx_seq_one_letter_code
_entity_poly.pdbx_strand_id
1 'polypeptide(L)'
;MKAPTKRLYLTRLQRLENEFQRYPKEIAYLHATWLEKHKHRFVSAWINQHMHLENTSTNRVESHHAKLNKYLHTSIQNFVNSWHTIHNLLELQICDIKSSFEESLTRIPHRYRGYLFRVLIGFVSIYAMQKIEMEIGESDSVGPYPDLCHHVSQTTCGLPCAHMIAEYRQENTPIPLSPFIRFGASLIVTLLYLTS
;
A
#
# COMPACT_ATOMS: atom_id res chain seq x y z
N MET A 1 -5.54 -9.81 7.99
CA MET A 1 -4.95 -11.17 7.84
C MET A 1 -4.45 -11.34 6.41
N LYS A 2 -3.13 -11.53 6.19
CA LYS A 2 -2.50 -11.55 4.86
C LYS A 2 -2.79 -12.84 4.07
N ALA A 3 -4.05 -13.18 3.85
CA ALA A 3 -4.47 -14.36 3.11
C ALA A 3 -5.04 -13.95 1.76
N PRO A 4 -4.26 -14.00 0.65
CA PRO A 4 -4.67 -13.51 -0.66
C PRO A 4 -5.80 -14.34 -1.29
N THR A 5 -5.99 -15.59 -0.87
CA THR A 5 -7.07 -16.46 -1.37
C THR A 5 -7.97 -16.95 -0.24
N LYS A 6 -9.26 -17.20 -0.57
CA LYS A 6 -10.24 -17.76 0.38
C LYS A 6 -9.77 -19.09 0.96
N ARG A 7 -9.15 -19.94 0.12
CA ARG A 7 -8.57 -21.22 0.55
C ARG A 7 -7.49 -21.02 1.61
N LEU A 8 -6.52 -20.12 1.36
CA LEU A 8 -5.45 -19.88 2.32
C LEU A 8 -5.96 -19.25 3.62
N TYR A 9 -7.01 -18.42 3.53
CA TYR A 9 -7.69 -17.89 4.70
C TYR A 9 -8.27 -19.01 5.57
N LEU A 10 -9.02 -19.94 4.98
CA LEU A 10 -9.59 -21.08 5.69
C LEU A 10 -8.51 -21.97 6.33
N THR A 11 -7.45 -22.29 5.59
CA THR A 11 -6.32 -23.08 6.14
C THR A 11 -5.68 -22.41 7.35
N ARG A 12 -5.46 -21.10 7.29
CA ARG A 12 -4.86 -20.34 8.38
C ARG A 12 -5.81 -20.15 9.55
N LEU A 13 -7.11 -20.01 9.30
CA LEU A 13 -8.13 -19.93 10.33
C LEU A 13 -8.19 -21.25 11.11
N GLN A 14 -8.22 -22.38 10.41
CA GLN A 14 -8.19 -23.70 11.03
C GLN A 14 -6.93 -23.92 11.88
N ARG A 15 -5.76 -23.47 11.38
CA ARG A 15 -4.52 -23.52 12.15
C ARG A 15 -4.61 -22.71 13.44
N LEU A 16 -5.19 -21.50 13.38
CA LEU A 16 -5.41 -20.65 14.54
C LEU A 16 -6.37 -21.30 15.54
N GLU A 17 -7.47 -21.89 15.07
CA GLU A 17 -8.43 -22.57 15.94
C GLU A 17 -7.80 -23.75 16.68
N ASN A 18 -6.96 -24.53 15.99
CA ASN A 18 -6.23 -25.65 16.61
C ASN A 18 -5.19 -25.17 17.62
N GLU A 19 -4.47 -24.09 17.32
CA GLU A 19 -3.45 -23.51 18.21
C GLU A 19 -4.07 -22.95 19.50
N PHE A 20 -5.23 -22.31 19.37
CA PHE A 20 -5.95 -21.68 20.48
C PHE A 20 -7.09 -22.54 21.03
N GLN A 21 -7.11 -23.85 20.76
CA GLN A 21 -8.19 -24.76 21.18
C GLN A 21 -8.50 -24.74 22.70
N ARG A 22 -7.51 -24.36 23.53
CA ARG A 22 -7.66 -24.20 24.99
C ARG A 22 -8.51 -22.99 25.40
N TYR A 23 -8.81 -22.10 24.46
CA TYR A 23 -9.50 -20.82 24.64
C TYR A 23 -10.78 -20.76 23.78
N PRO A 24 -11.77 -21.64 24.03
CA PRO A 24 -12.95 -21.74 23.18
C PRO A 24 -13.85 -20.50 23.25
N LYS A 25 -13.85 -19.77 24.37
CA LYS A 25 -14.63 -18.53 24.52
C LYS A 25 -14.06 -17.41 23.66
N GLU A 26 -12.74 -17.32 23.59
CA GLU A 26 -11.99 -16.35 22.80
C GLU A 26 -12.15 -16.63 21.31
N ILE A 27 -12.12 -17.90 20.89
CA ILE A 27 -12.43 -18.30 19.52
C ILE A 27 -13.87 -17.94 19.16
N ALA A 28 -14.85 -18.25 20.03
CA ALA A 28 -16.25 -17.89 19.79
C ALA A 28 -16.44 -16.37 19.66
N TYR A 29 -15.78 -15.59 20.53
CA TYR A 29 -15.79 -14.13 20.46
C TYR A 29 -15.19 -13.61 19.16
N LEU A 30 -14.04 -14.16 18.73
CA LEU A 30 -13.38 -13.80 17.48
C LEU A 30 -14.31 -13.99 16.28
N HIS A 31 -15.01 -15.14 16.22
CA HIS A 31 -15.98 -15.42 15.16
C HIS A 31 -17.14 -14.43 15.16
N ALA A 32 -17.87 -14.33 16.27
CA ALA A 32 -19.10 -13.54 16.36
C ALA A 32 -18.86 -12.03 16.23
N THR A 33 -17.71 -11.54 16.69
CA THR A 33 -17.39 -10.11 16.69
C THR A 33 -16.70 -9.69 15.40
N TRP A 34 -15.72 -10.46 14.92
CA TRP A 34 -14.83 -10.02 13.85
C TRP A 34 -15.00 -10.81 12.56
N LEU A 35 -14.96 -12.14 12.59
CA LEU A 35 -14.87 -12.92 11.36
C LEU A 35 -16.21 -12.97 10.61
N GLU A 36 -17.32 -13.14 11.31
CA GLU A 36 -18.64 -13.19 10.68
C GLU A 36 -19.06 -11.81 10.15
N LYS A 37 -18.90 -10.78 10.98
CA LYS A 37 -19.38 -9.42 10.68
C LYS A 37 -18.43 -8.61 9.80
N HIS A 38 -17.12 -8.81 9.93
CA HIS A 38 -16.13 -7.83 9.43
C HIS A 38 -15.00 -8.42 8.59
N LYS A 39 -14.94 -9.74 8.33
CA LYS A 39 -13.83 -10.33 7.52
C LYS A 39 -13.62 -9.66 6.15
N HIS A 40 -14.70 -9.17 5.54
CA HIS A 40 -14.66 -8.47 4.26
C HIS A 40 -13.94 -7.11 4.32
N ARG A 41 -13.60 -6.61 5.51
CA ARG A 41 -12.94 -5.32 5.72
C ARG A 41 -11.42 -5.42 5.95
N PHE A 42 -10.88 -6.61 6.27
CA PHE A 42 -9.47 -6.73 6.67
C PHE A 42 -8.77 -8.02 6.20
N VAL A 43 -9.47 -8.92 5.51
CA VAL A 43 -8.87 -10.12 4.94
C VAL A 43 -8.55 -9.88 3.46
N SER A 44 -7.28 -10.05 3.09
CA SER A 44 -6.76 -9.77 1.73
C SER A 44 -7.59 -10.39 0.61
N ALA A 45 -8.06 -11.64 0.77
CA ALA A 45 -8.91 -12.31 -0.21
C ALA A 45 -10.23 -11.59 -0.55
N TRP A 46 -10.72 -10.73 0.35
CA TRP A 46 -11.91 -9.92 0.15
C TRP A 46 -11.57 -8.46 -0.16
N ILE A 47 -10.60 -7.86 0.55
CA ILE A 47 -10.27 -6.44 0.37
C ILE A 47 -9.48 -6.15 -0.91
N ASN A 48 -8.71 -7.10 -1.42
CA ASN A 48 -7.87 -6.90 -2.62
C ASN A 48 -8.70 -6.78 -3.92
N GLN A 49 -10.03 -6.79 -3.81
CA GLN A 49 -10.98 -6.53 -4.89
C GLN A 49 -11.23 -5.03 -5.11
N HIS A 50 -10.72 -4.19 -4.20
CA HIS A 50 -10.90 -2.74 -4.23
C HIS A 50 -9.56 -2.03 -4.10
N MET A 51 -9.49 -0.83 -4.65
CA MET A 51 -8.34 0.05 -4.49
C MET A 51 -8.27 0.54 -3.04
N HIS A 52 -7.17 0.22 -2.36
CA HIS A 52 -6.94 0.62 -0.97
C HIS A 52 -5.55 1.21 -0.74
N LEU A 53 -4.70 1.29 -1.76
CA LEU A 53 -3.38 1.95 -1.73
C LEU A 53 -2.51 1.50 -0.54
N GLU A 54 -2.54 0.19 -0.27
CA GLU A 54 -1.86 -0.45 0.87
C GLU A 54 -2.31 0.03 2.26
N ASN A 55 -3.42 0.76 2.36
CA ASN A 55 -4.02 1.16 3.63
C ASN A 55 -4.84 0.01 4.26
N THR A 56 -4.16 -1.10 4.55
CA THR A 56 -4.79 -2.34 5.05
C THR A 56 -4.58 -2.58 6.54
N SER A 57 -3.83 -1.70 7.22
CA SER A 57 -3.54 -1.80 8.64
C SER A 57 -3.64 -0.44 9.35
N THR A 58 -3.92 -0.49 10.65
CA THR A 58 -3.96 0.69 11.53
C THR A 58 -2.57 1.22 11.85
N ASN A 59 -1.49 0.50 11.51
CA ASN A 59 -0.11 0.89 11.78
C ASN A 59 0.20 2.33 11.37
N ARG A 60 -0.37 2.81 10.26
CA ARG A 60 -0.19 4.20 9.81
C ARG A 60 -0.84 5.17 10.78
N VAL A 61 -2.10 4.92 11.16
CA VAL A 61 -2.83 5.76 12.13
C VAL A 61 -2.12 5.73 13.49
N GLU A 62 -1.69 4.55 13.93
CA GLU A 62 -0.97 4.36 15.18
C GLU A 62 0.39 5.06 15.18
N SER A 63 1.15 5.02 14.08
CA SER A 63 2.42 5.76 13.94
C SER A 63 2.19 7.27 14.03
N HIS A 64 1.17 7.79 13.33
CA HIS A 64 0.82 9.22 13.42
C HIS A 64 0.37 9.62 14.82
N HIS A 65 -0.46 8.80 15.48
CA HIS A 65 -0.84 9.00 16.87
C HIS A 65 0.37 8.98 17.80
N ALA A 66 1.29 8.02 17.64
CA ALA A 66 2.49 7.92 18.44
C ALA A 66 3.41 9.13 18.22
N LYS A 67 3.58 9.59 16.98
CA LYS A 67 4.32 10.81 16.63
C LYS A 67 3.66 12.02 17.31
N LEU A 68 2.36 12.21 17.14
CA LEU A 68 1.62 13.29 17.78
C LEU A 68 1.79 13.29 19.31
N ASN A 69 1.61 12.14 19.95
CA ASN A 69 1.77 11.98 21.39
C ASN A 69 3.20 12.32 21.85
N LYS A 70 4.21 11.93 21.06
CA LYS A 70 5.61 12.30 21.32
C LYS A 70 5.82 13.81 21.22
N TYR A 71 5.19 14.48 20.27
CA TYR A 71 5.31 15.93 20.09
C TYR A 71 4.60 16.71 21.20
N LEU A 72 3.44 16.26 21.66
CA LEU A 72 2.69 16.94 22.70
C LEU A 72 3.38 16.93 24.08
N HIS A 73 4.30 15.97 24.31
CA HIS A 73 4.87 15.70 25.64
C HIS A 73 3.76 15.53 26.71
N THR A 74 4.14 15.24 27.96
CA THR A 74 3.18 14.86 29.02
C THR A 74 1.98 15.81 29.15
N SER A 75 0.89 15.31 29.73
CA SER A 75 -0.44 15.93 29.90
C SER A 75 -0.50 17.22 30.75
N ILE A 76 0.59 17.98 30.82
CA ILE A 76 0.80 19.17 31.66
C ILE A 76 0.68 20.47 30.84
N GLN A 77 0.70 20.41 29.50
CA GLN A 77 0.59 21.61 28.67
C GLN A 77 -0.82 22.19 28.63
N ASN A 78 -0.89 23.54 28.56
CA ASN A 78 -2.14 24.26 28.33
C ASN A 78 -2.56 24.18 26.85
N PHE A 79 -3.84 24.44 26.60
CA PHE A 79 -4.44 24.34 25.25
C PHE A 79 -3.69 25.15 24.18
N VAL A 80 -3.25 26.37 24.51
CA VAL A 80 -2.56 27.27 23.56
C VAL A 80 -1.24 26.66 23.10
N ASN A 81 -0.44 26.13 24.03
CA ASN A 81 0.84 25.49 23.70
C ASN A 81 0.63 24.19 22.91
N SER A 82 -0.40 23.40 23.26
CA SER A 82 -0.77 22.22 22.50
C SER A 82 -1.20 22.56 21.07
N TRP A 83 -1.99 23.63 20.88
CA TRP A 83 -2.39 24.11 19.56
C TRP A 83 -1.18 24.50 18.70
N HIS A 84 -0.26 25.32 19.23
CA HIS A 84 0.96 25.68 18.50
C HIS A 84 1.78 24.46 18.10
N THR A 85 1.88 23.47 19.00
CA THR A 85 2.60 22.22 18.74
C THR A 85 1.96 21.42 17.62
N ILE A 86 0.63 21.26 17.65
CA ILE A 86 -0.14 20.55 16.61
C ILE A 86 -0.02 21.29 15.28
N HIS A 87 -0.19 22.61 15.28
CA HIS A 87 -0.11 23.43 14.07
C HIS A 87 1.26 23.31 13.41
N ASN A 88 2.33 23.49 14.18
CA ASN A 88 3.70 23.35 13.66
C ASN A 88 3.96 21.93 13.13
N LEU A 89 3.43 20.88 13.79
CA LEU A 89 3.54 19.51 13.31
C LEU A 89 2.83 19.31 11.96
N LEU A 90 1.63 19.89 11.80
CA LEU A 90 0.89 19.82 10.54
C LEU A 90 1.62 20.58 9.42
N GLU A 91 2.16 21.76 9.71
CA GLU A 91 2.98 22.52 8.75
C GLU A 91 4.21 21.74 8.31
N LEU A 92 4.93 21.13 9.25
CA LEU A 92 6.08 20.26 8.95
C LEU A 92 5.65 19.08 8.07
N GLN A 93 4.55 18.40 8.39
CA GLN A 93 4.05 17.30 7.56
C GLN A 93 3.67 17.74 6.14
N ILE A 94 3.04 18.91 5.99
CA ILE A 94 2.70 19.47 4.67
C ILE A 94 3.98 19.81 3.90
N CYS A 95 4.97 20.42 4.55
CA CYS A 95 6.27 20.72 3.94
C CYS A 95 7.03 19.46 3.53
N ASP A 96 7.04 18.41 4.36
CA ASP A 96 7.64 17.12 4.04
C ASP A 96 7.01 16.51 2.79
N ILE A 97 5.67 16.52 2.71
CA ILE A 97 4.92 16.01 1.54
C ILE A 97 5.26 16.81 0.27
N LYS A 98 5.32 18.14 0.36
CA LYS A 98 5.66 18.98 -0.80
C LYS A 98 7.08 18.74 -1.28
N SER A 99 8.04 18.78 -0.35
CA SER A 99 9.46 18.53 -0.62
C SER A 99 9.67 17.17 -1.29
N SER A 100 8.96 16.15 -0.80
CA SER A 100 9.08 14.81 -1.34
C SER A 100 8.49 14.69 -2.75
N PHE A 101 7.37 15.38 -3.05
CA PHE A 101 6.87 15.48 -4.42
C PHE A 101 7.84 16.19 -5.35
N GLU A 102 8.42 17.30 -4.92
CA GLU A 102 9.44 18.03 -5.68
C GLU A 102 10.67 17.15 -5.94
N GLU A 103 11.12 16.36 -4.95
CA GLU A 103 12.20 15.41 -5.13
C GLU A 103 11.84 14.33 -6.16
N SER A 104 10.62 13.78 -6.14
CA SER A 104 10.13 12.84 -7.16
C SER A 104 10.13 13.42 -8.58
N LEU A 105 9.84 14.72 -8.73
CA LEU A 105 9.80 15.39 -10.02
C LEU A 105 11.19 15.76 -10.54
N THR A 106 12.08 16.17 -9.65
CA THR A 106 13.39 16.74 -10.02
C THR A 106 14.51 15.71 -10.02
N ARG A 107 14.47 14.75 -9.10
CA ARG A 107 15.56 13.80 -8.86
C ARG A 107 15.16 12.43 -9.37
N ILE A 108 15.59 12.09 -10.58
CA ILE A 108 15.39 10.75 -11.15
C ILE A 108 16.59 9.86 -10.80
N PRO A 109 16.43 8.83 -9.95
CA PRO A 109 17.49 7.85 -9.68
C PRO A 109 17.98 7.20 -10.97
N HIS A 110 19.30 7.00 -11.09
CA HIS A 110 19.92 6.41 -12.30
C HIS A 110 19.30 5.06 -12.68
N ARG A 111 18.93 4.24 -11.70
CA ARG A 111 18.27 2.93 -11.91
C ARG A 111 16.94 3.00 -12.65
N TYR A 112 16.23 4.13 -12.59
CA TYR A 112 14.95 4.32 -13.29
C TYR A 112 15.10 5.00 -14.66
N ARG A 113 16.33 5.20 -15.15
CA ARG A 113 16.60 5.72 -16.50
C ARG A 113 16.55 4.65 -17.60
N GLY A 114 16.26 3.39 -17.24
CA GLY A 114 16.12 2.29 -18.19
C GLY A 114 14.90 2.43 -19.11
N TYR A 115 14.91 1.69 -20.23
CA TYR A 115 13.87 1.81 -21.27
C TYR A 115 12.45 1.60 -20.72
N LEU A 116 12.26 0.62 -19.81
CA LEU A 116 10.96 0.28 -19.24
C LEU A 116 10.30 1.44 -18.50
N PHE A 117 11.09 2.28 -17.82
CA PHE A 117 10.60 3.38 -16.99
C PHE A 117 10.52 4.72 -17.73
N ARG A 118 11.04 4.80 -18.96
CA ARG A 118 11.21 6.07 -19.69
C ARG A 118 9.93 6.91 -19.78
N VAL A 119 8.77 6.27 -19.93
CA VAL A 119 7.46 6.92 -20.04
C VAL A 119 6.89 7.32 -18.67
N LEU A 120 7.35 6.69 -17.59
CA LEU A 120 6.87 6.93 -16.22
C LEU A 120 7.61 8.09 -15.54
N ILE A 121 8.80 8.43 -16.02
CA ILE A 121 9.63 9.51 -15.50
C ILE A 121 8.88 10.85 -15.52
N GLY A 122 8.83 11.54 -14.37
CA GLY A 122 8.16 12.82 -14.21
C GLY A 122 6.63 12.74 -14.08
N PHE A 123 6.04 11.56 -14.31
CA PHE A 123 4.61 11.32 -14.18
C PHE A 123 4.27 10.45 -12.98
N VAL A 124 5.15 9.52 -12.60
CA VAL A 124 4.91 8.56 -11.54
C VAL A 124 5.86 8.83 -10.37
N SER A 125 5.35 8.73 -9.13
CA SER A 125 6.17 8.94 -7.94
C SER A 125 7.29 7.90 -7.83
N ILE A 126 8.41 8.27 -7.18
CA ILE A 126 9.51 7.33 -6.92
C ILE A 126 9.02 6.10 -6.15
N TYR A 127 8.07 6.28 -5.23
CA TYR A 127 7.47 5.18 -4.48
C TYR A 127 6.75 4.18 -5.40
N ALA A 128 5.93 4.66 -6.33
CA ALA A 128 5.28 3.79 -7.30
C ALA A 128 6.30 3.09 -8.22
N MET A 129 7.40 3.76 -8.59
CA MET A 129 8.51 3.12 -9.31
C MET A 129 9.15 1.98 -8.49
N GLN A 130 9.33 2.13 -7.18
CA GLN A 130 9.84 1.06 -6.30
C GLN A 130 8.87 -0.13 -6.24
N LYS A 131 7.55 0.12 -6.26
CA LYS A 131 6.55 -0.95 -6.33
C LYS A 131 6.62 -1.72 -7.65
N ILE A 132 6.77 -1.00 -8.77
CA ILE A 132 6.95 -1.61 -10.09
C ILE A 132 8.25 -2.42 -10.14
N GLU A 133 9.32 -1.96 -9.49
CA GLU A 133 10.58 -2.69 -9.38
C GLU A 133 10.43 -4.03 -8.65
N MET A 134 9.58 -4.10 -7.62
CA MET A 134 9.25 -5.39 -6.98
C MET A 134 8.45 -6.30 -7.93
N GLU A 135 7.46 -5.77 -8.65
CA GLU A 135 6.69 -6.55 -9.64
C GLU A 135 7.55 -7.01 -10.81
N ILE A 136 8.57 -6.24 -11.20
CA ILE A 136 9.58 -6.62 -12.17
C ILE A 136 10.33 -7.88 -11.70
N GLY A 137 10.74 -7.94 -10.43
CA GLY A 137 11.40 -9.11 -9.86
C GLY A 137 10.55 -10.38 -9.94
N GLU A 138 9.24 -10.24 -9.82
CA GLU A 138 8.27 -11.34 -9.94
C GLU A 138 7.84 -11.62 -11.39
N SER A 139 8.15 -10.72 -12.33
CA SER A 139 7.72 -10.87 -13.74
C SER A 139 8.34 -12.11 -14.40
N ASP A 140 9.55 -12.48 -14.00
CA ASP A 140 10.25 -13.65 -14.55
C ASP A 140 9.65 -14.98 -14.03
N SER A 141 9.01 -14.97 -12.85
CA SER A 141 8.38 -16.16 -12.26
C SER A 141 6.94 -16.36 -12.75
N VAL A 142 6.19 -15.27 -12.94
CA VAL A 142 4.80 -15.30 -13.42
C VAL A 142 4.73 -15.47 -14.94
N GLY A 143 5.63 -14.83 -15.69
CA GLY A 143 5.58 -14.75 -17.15
C GLY A 143 4.38 -13.94 -17.66
N PRO A 144 4.16 -13.90 -18.99
CA PRO A 144 3.10 -13.11 -19.64
C PRO A 144 1.72 -13.80 -19.56
N TYR A 145 1.49 -14.68 -18.58
CA TYR A 145 0.31 -15.53 -18.53
C TYR A 145 -0.72 -14.94 -17.56
N PRO A 146 -1.85 -14.39 -18.06
CA PRO A 146 -2.85 -13.74 -17.20
C PRO A 146 -3.47 -14.70 -16.17
N ASP A 147 -3.62 -15.98 -16.52
CA ASP A 147 -4.21 -17.01 -15.65
C ASP A 147 -3.43 -17.24 -14.35
N LEU A 148 -2.13 -16.93 -14.36
CA LEU A 148 -1.26 -17.04 -13.19
C LEU A 148 -1.23 -15.75 -12.36
N CYS A 149 -1.80 -14.66 -12.86
CA CYS A 149 -1.79 -13.36 -12.19
C CYS A 149 -3.14 -13.02 -11.56
N HIS A 150 -3.14 -12.70 -10.27
CA HIS A 150 -4.33 -12.24 -9.57
C HIS A 150 -4.60 -10.73 -9.70
N HIS A 151 -3.85 -10.01 -10.54
CA HIS A 151 -3.98 -8.56 -10.75
C HIS A 151 -4.06 -7.72 -9.46
N VAL A 152 -3.42 -8.19 -8.37
CA VAL A 152 -3.55 -7.56 -7.05
C VAL A 152 -3.00 -6.14 -7.09
N SER A 153 -1.83 -5.93 -7.67
CA SER A 153 -1.19 -4.61 -7.73
C SER A 153 -1.97 -3.62 -8.58
N GLN A 154 -2.61 -4.10 -9.64
CA GLN A 154 -3.49 -3.31 -10.48
C GLN A 154 -4.78 -2.93 -9.74
N THR A 155 -5.38 -3.87 -9.02
CA THR A 155 -6.66 -3.66 -8.33
C THR A 155 -6.51 -2.83 -7.06
N THR A 156 -5.43 -3.05 -6.31
CA THR A 156 -5.23 -2.43 -5.00
C THR A 156 -4.51 -1.10 -5.05
N CYS A 157 -3.62 -0.92 -6.02
CA CYS A 157 -2.72 0.24 -6.12
C CYS A 157 -2.78 0.96 -7.48
N GLY A 158 -3.50 0.43 -8.48
CA GLY A 158 -3.52 1.02 -9.82
C GLY A 158 -2.18 0.88 -10.57
N LEU A 159 -1.37 -0.12 -10.21
CA LEU A 159 -0.03 -0.33 -10.76
C LEU A 159 0.00 -1.57 -11.65
N PRO A 160 0.83 -1.59 -12.72
CA PRO A 160 1.01 -2.78 -13.52
C PRO A 160 1.54 -3.92 -12.64
N CYS A 161 0.88 -5.08 -12.71
CA CYS A 161 1.33 -6.29 -12.04
C CYS A 161 2.34 -7.07 -12.88
N ALA A 162 3.02 -8.02 -12.26
CA ALA A 162 4.09 -8.84 -12.84
C ALA A 162 3.81 -9.37 -14.27
N HIS A 163 2.62 -9.89 -14.57
CA HIS A 163 2.33 -10.40 -15.93
C HIS A 163 2.30 -9.29 -16.99
N MET A 164 1.71 -8.12 -16.69
CA MET A 164 1.69 -6.97 -17.64
C MET A 164 3.12 -6.51 -17.92
N ILE A 165 3.96 -6.52 -16.89
CA ILE A 165 5.38 -6.16 -17.03
C ILE A 165 6.11 -7.19 -17.90
N ALA A 166 5.82 -8.48 -17.73
CA ALA A 166 6.37 -9.53 -18.58
C ALA A 166 5.92 -9.37 -20.05
N GLU A 167 4.66 -9.01 -20.30
CA GLU A 167 4.15 -8.69 -21.64
C GLU A 167 4.90 -7.51 -22.26
N TYR A 168 5.04 -6.39 -21.54
CA TYR A 168 5.79 -5.22 -22.05
C TYR A 168 7.25 -5.55 -22.36
N ARG A 169 7.89 -6.40 -21.55
CA ARG A 169 9.25 -6.88 -21.81
C ARG A 169 9.33 -7.72 -23.09
N GLN A 170 8.35 -8.60 -23.33
CA GLN A 170 8.31 -9.43 -24.54
C GLN A 170 8.09 -8.60 -25.80
N GLU A 171 7.24 -7.59 -25.73
CA GLU A 171 6.96 -6.66 -26.82
C GLU A 171 8.07 -5.61 -27.02
N ASN A 172 9.08 -5.56 -26.13
CA ASN A 172 10.08 -4.49 -26.05
C ASN A 172 9.47 -3.09 -25.97
N THR A 173 8.32 -2.96 -25.30
CA THR A 173 7.62 -1.70 -25.10
C THR A 173 7.91 -1.13 -23.70
N PRO A 174 8.01 0.21 -23.56
CA PRO A 174 8.06 0.82 -22.23
C PRO A 174 6.72 0.66 -21.52
N ILE A 175 6.72 0.69 -20.19
CA ILE A 175 5.47 0.62 -19.41
C ILE A 175 4.64 1.88 -19.72
N PRO A 176 3.42 1.73 -20.28
CA PRO A 176 2.59 2.87 -20.63
C PRO A 176 1.98 3.52 -19.38
N LEU A 177 1.49 4.76 -19.50
CA LEU A 177 0.73 5.42 -18.44
C LEU A 177 -0.71 4.90 -18.32
N SER A 178 -1.22 4.17 -19.31
CA SER A 178 -2.61 3.69 -19.35
C SER A 178 -3.04 2.82 -18.15
N PRO A 179 -2.20 1.94 -17.56
CA PRO A 179 -2.60 1.15 -16.39
C PRO A 179 -2.83 2.01 -15.15
N PHE A 180 -2.21 3.20 -15.09
CA PHE A 180 -2.34 4.15 -13.99
C PHE A 180 -3.60 5.04 -14.12
N ILE A 181 -4.13 5.21 -15.34
CA ILE A 181 -5.19 6.18 -15.66
C ILE A 181 -6.60 5.68 -15.31
N ARG A 182 -6.80 4.37 -15.07
CA ARG A 182 -8.13 3.77 -14.84
C ARG A 182 -8.85 4.27 -13.57
N PHE A 183 -8.19 5.04 -12.71
CA PHE A 183 -8.76 5.57 -11.46
C PHE A 183 -8.75 7.10 -11.33
N GLY A 184 -8.46 7.83 -12.43
CA GLY A 184 -8.55 9.29 -12.50
C GLY A 184 -7.18 9.98 -12.51
N ALA A 185 -7.04 10.98 -13.39
CA ALA A 185 -5.79 11.73 -13.62
C ALA A 185 -5.22 12.41 -12.36
N SER A 186 -6.03 12.62 -11.32
CA SER A 186 -5.60 13.24 -10.07
C SER A 186 -4.80 12.31 -9.14
N LEU A 187 -4.83 10.98 -9.36
CA LEU A 187 -4.15 9.98 -8.53
C LEU A 187 -2.76 9.58 -9.03
N ILE A 188 -2.39 9.99 -10.26
CA ILE A 188 -1.06 9.76 -10.84
C ILE A 188 0.02 10.50 -10.03
N VAL A 189 -0.38 11.56 -9.31
CA VAL A 189 0.49 12.38 -8.44
C VAL A 189 0.26 12.06 -6.96
N THR A 190 -0.42 10.99 -6.57
CA THR A 190 -0.63 10.71 -5.13
C THR A 190 -0.51 9.23 -4.81
N LEU A 191 0.65 8.65 -5.12
CA LEU A 191 1.09 7.41 -4.52
C LEU A 191 2.21 7.66 -3.51
N LEU A 192 1.76 7.74 -2.26
CA LEU A 192 2.41 7.37 -1.00
C LEU A 192 3.63 8.18 -0.57
N TYR A 193 3.35 9.35 0.02
CA TYR A 193 4.27 10.06 0.89
C TYR A 193 3.77 10.16 2.31
N LEU A 194 3.95 9.08 3.07
CA LEU A 194 4.28 9.14 4.51
C LEU A 194 5.21 7.95 4.80
N THR A 195 6.38 7.94 4.17
CA THR A 195 7.51 7.09 4.59
C THR A 195 8.20 7.79 5.76
N SER A 196 7.71 7.53 6.97
CA SER A 196 8.47 7.50 8.24
C SER A 196 7.58 6.92 9.35
#